data_AF-A0A924YY84-F1
#
_entry.id   AF-A0A924YY84-F1
#
_cell.length_a   1.000
_cell.length_b   1.000
_cell.length_c   1.000
_cell.angle_alpha   90.00
_cell.angle_beta   90.00
_cell.angle_gamma   90.00
#
_symmetry.space_group_name_H-M   'P 1'
#
loop_
_entity.id
_entity.type
_entity.pdbx_description
1 polymer ?
#
loop_
_entity_poly.entity_id
_entity_poly.type
_entity_poly.pdbx_seq_one_letter_code
_entity_poly.pdbx_strand_id
1 'polypeptide(L)'
;MPHVSALQKQFPKVIFIGVNVWEDGEAAAEELVKKLGAKLEYRIARDEIPDGNADNGVMSTTWLKAAEISGIPTAIVVDSQGRIAEITHPLALDESLPQIIAGKWDLAAAAKLHLKSVLEERQQQ
;
A
#
# COMPACT_ATOMS: atom_id res chain seq x y z
N MET A 1 -0.31 2.97 11.61
CA MET A 1 -1.71 3.38 11.41
C MET A 1 -2.61 2.50 12.27
N PRO A 2 -3.28 3.04 13.31
CA PRO A 2 -4.20 2.28 14.16
C PRO A 2 -5.36 1.64 13.38
N HIS A 3 -5.83 2.32 12.34
CA HIS A 3 -6.91 1.85 11.48
C HIS A 3 -6.56 0.53 10.76
N VAL A 4 -5.39 0.46 10.11
CA VAL A 4 -4.91 -0.76 9.45
C VAL A 4 -4.70 -1.90 10.46
N SER A 5 -4.20 -1.58 11.67
CA SER A 5 -4.10 -2.58 12.75
C SER A 5 -5.47 -3.13 13.17
N ALA A 6 -6.52 -2.30 13.19
CA ALA A 6 -7.89 -2.75 13.48
C ALA A 6 -8.44 -3.65 12.36
N LEU A 7 -8.23 -3.28 11.09
CA LEU A 7 -8.59 -4.11 9.94
C LEU A 7 -7.90 -5.48 9.97
N GLN A 8 -6.61 -5.54 10.35
CA GLN A 8 -5.92 -6.82 10.52
C GLN A 8 -6.60 -7.72 11.56
N LYS A 9 -7.01 -7.16 12.71
CA LYS A 9 -7.75 -7.92 13.74
C LYS A 9 -9.09 -8.44 13.23
N GLN A 10 -9.78 -7.62 12.44
CA GLN A 10 -11.07 -7.99 11.87
C GLN A 10 -10.95 -9.06 10.77
N PHE A 11 -9.88 -9.02 9.98
CA PHE A 11 -9.63 -9.91 8.85
C PHE A 11 -8.35 -10.72 9.04
N PRO A 12 -8.29 -11.68 10.00
CA PRO A 12 -7.05 -12.39 10.36
C PRO A 12 -6.49 -13.28 9.25
N LYS A 13 -7.28 -13.57 8.20
CA LYS A 13 -6.85 -14.31 7.00
C LYS A 13 -6.18 -13.42 5.95
N VAL A 14 -6.35 -12.10 6.05
CA VAL A 14 -5.73 -11.14 5.13
C VAL A 14 -4.34 -10.79 5.68
N ILE A 15 -3.34 -10.80 4.80
CA ILE A 15 -1.97 -10.47 5.15
C ILE A 15 -1.79 -8.96 4.95
N PHE A 16 -1.47 -8.25 6.04
CA PHE A 16 -1.14 -6.83 6.00
C PHE A 16 0.39 -6.65 6.12
N ILE A 17 0.96 -5.90 5.19
CA ILE A 17 2.39 -5.53 5.15
C ILE A 17 2.47 -4.03 4.92
N GLY A 18 3.11 -3.31 5.84
CA GLY A 18 3.53 -1.93 5.59
C GLY A 18 4.94 -1.92 5.06
N VAL A 19 5.15 -1.34 3.88
CA VAL A 19 6.50 -1.16 3.35
C VAL A 19 6.91 0.30 3.51
N ASN A 20 8.07 0.51 4.12
CA ASN A 20 8.71 1.80 4.18
C ASN A 20 9.53 2.04 2.91
N VAL A 21 9.08 2.99 2.08
CA VAL A 21 9.62 3.33 0.76
C VAL A 21 10.15 4.76 0.78
N TRP A 22 11.06 5.09 -0.14
CA TRP A 22 11.66 6.44 -0.26
C TRP A 22 12.41 6.94 0.99
N GLU A 23 12.78 6.04 1.90
CA GLU A 23 13.62 6.34 3.06
C GLU A 23 14.98 5.63 2.94
N ASP A 24 16.07 6.35 3.22
CA ASP A 24 17.42 5.82 3.24
C ASP A 24 17.87 5.42 4.65
N GLY A 25 18.62 4.31 4.73
CA GLY A 25 19.25 3.84 5.98
C GLY A 25 18.37 3.03 6.93
N GLU A 26 19.02 2.30 7.84
CA GLU A 26 18.35 1.52 8.91
C GLU A 26 17.68 2.44 9.96
N ALA A 27 18.21 3.65 10.14
CA ALA A 27 17.75 4.59 11.16
C ALA A 27 16.28 5.03 10.95
N ALA A 28 15.85 5.20 9.70
CA ALA A 28 14.51 5.67 9.39
C ALA A 28 13.45 4.60 9.69
N ALA A 29 13.75 3.33 9.36
CA ALA A 29 12.91 2.19 9.74
C ALA A 29 12.86 2.00 11.27
N GLU A 30 13.99 2.15 11.97
CA GLU A 30 14.00 2.12 13.43
C GLU A 30 13.17 3.26 14.05
N GLU A 31 13.23 4.45 13.49
CA GLU A 31 12.46 5.60 13.96
C GLU A 31 10.96 5.38 13.72
N LEU A 32 10.57 4.80 12.58
CA LEU A 32 9.19 4.39 12.31
C LEU A 32 8.71 3.37 13.34
N VAL A 33 9.51 2.35 13.67
CA VAL A 33 9.18 1.35 14.69
C VAL A 33 9.19 1.97 16.10
N LYS A 34 10.07 2.90 16.42
CA LYS A 34 10.06 3.61 17.72
C LYS A 34 8.81 4.49 17.86
N LYS A 35 8.42 5.22 16.79
CA LYS A 35 7.25 6.11 16.79
C LYS A 35 5.92 5.35 16.75
N LEU A 36 5.86 4.27 15.98
CA LEU A 36 4.61 3.61 15.64
C LEU A 36 4.54 2.14 16.08
N GLY A 37 5.66 1.50 16.43
CA GLY A 37 5.77 0.05 16.65
C GLY A 37 4.88 -0.51 17.75
N ALA A 38 4.62 0.25 18.82
CA ALA A 38 3.65 -0.17 19.84
C ALA A 38 2.18 -0.15 19.35
N LYS A 39 1.90 0.50 18.21
CA LYS A 39 0.56 0.66 17.60
C LYS A 39 0.44 -0.04 16.23
N LEU A 40 1.53 -0.59 15.71
CA LEU A 40 1.59 -1.31 14.44
C LEU A 40 1.62 -2.80 14.75
N GLU A 41 0.48 -3.45 14.65
CA GLU A 41 0.37 -4.89 14.92
C GLU A 41 0.57 -5.74 13.65
N TYR A 42 0.87 -5.09 12.53
CA TYR A 42 1.12 -5.73 11.24
C TYR A 42 2.60 -5.71 10.87
N ARG A 43 2.98 -6.56 9.90
CA ARG A 43 4.37 -6.71 9.47
C ARG A 43 4.86 -5.42 8.84
N ILE A 44 6.04 -4.96 9.24
CA ILE A 44 6.73 -3.84 8.61
C ILE A 44 7.93 -4.38 7.84
N ALA A 45 8.05 -3.97 6.59
CA ALA A 45 9.19 -4.23 5.72
C ALA A 45 9.83 -2.90 5.33
N ARG A 46 11.13 -2.94 5.05
CA ARG A 46 11.86 -1.86 4.41
C ARG A 46 11.95 -2.16 2.92
N ASP A 47 11.90 -1.13 2.08
CA ASP A 47 12.22 -1.29 0.67
C ASP A 47 13.70 -1.69 0.49
N GLU A 48 13.94 -2.58 -0.47
CA GLU A 48 15.29 -2.94 -0.88
C GLU A 48 15.80 -1.86 -1.83
N ILE A 49 16.98 -1.31 -1.58
CA ILE A 49 17.55 -0.17 -2.33
C ILE A 49 18.89 -0.61 -2.95
N PRO A 50 18.91 -1.13 -4.18
CA PRO A 50 20.09 -1.80 -4.75
C PRO A 50 21.27 -0.87 -5.04
N ASP A 51 21.01 0.39 -5.38
CA ASP A 51 22.01 1.37 -5.84
C ASP A 51 22.25 2.51 -4.83
N GLY A 52 21.65 2.42 -3.65
CA GLY A 52 21.70 3.45 -2.61
C GLY A 52 20.80 4.66 -2.86
N ASN A 53 20.05 4.71 -3.97
CA ASN A 53 19.08 5.77 -4.23
C ASN A 53 17.67 5.33 -3.80
N ALA A 54 17.11 5.97 -2.78
CA ALA A 54 15.79 5.62 -2.24
C ALA A 54 14.64 5.73 -3.27
N ASP A 55 14.81 6.52 -4.33
CA ASP A 55 13.84 6.59 -5.44
C ASP A 55 13.81 5.30 -6.27
N ASN A 56 14.93 4.57 -6.32
CA ASN A 56 15.14 3.34 -7.07
C ASN A 56 14.94 2.07 -6.22
N GLY A 57 14.24 2.18 -5.08
CA GLY A 57 13.80 1.04 -4.30
C GLY A 57 13.03 0.01 -5.13
N VAL A 58 13.09 -1.27 -4.75
CA VAL A 58 12.42 -2.35 -5.46
C VAL A 58 10.91 -2.17 -5.42
N MET A 59 10.32 -1.89 -4.26
CA MET A 59 8.90 -1.60 -4.11
C MET A 59 8.51 -0.26 -4.74
N SER A 60 9.31 0.79 -4.56
CA SER A 60 9.05 2.08 -5.22
C SER A 60 9.02 1.93 -6.75
N THR A 61 9.88 1.10 -7.33
CA THR A 61 9.98 0.93 -8.77
C THR A 61 8.93 -0.04 -9.32
N THR A 62 8.83 -1.23 -8.74
CA THR A 62 8.04 -2.34 -9.32
C THR A 62 6.55 -2.26 -8.99
N TRP A 63 6.18 -1.50 -7.96
CA TRP A 63 4.77 -1.32 -7.58
C TRP A 63 4.33 0.13 -7.69
N LEU A 64 5.02 1.08 -7.06
CA LEU A 64 4.54 2.47 -7.03
C LEU A 64 4.67 3.13 -8.40
N LYS A 65 5.88 3.19 -8.95
CA LYS A 65 6.12 3.76 -10.28
C LYS A 65 5.39 3.00 -11.38
N ALA A 66 5.37 1.67 -11.31
CA ALA A 66 4.66 0.82 -12.26
C ALA A 66 3.14 1.06 -12.26
N ALA A 67 2.57 1.37 -11.10
CA ALA A 67 1.17 1.73 -10.96
C ALA A 67 0.92 3.25 -10.98
N GLU A 68 1.91 4.07 -11.33
CA GLU A 68 1.78 5.53 -11.35
C GLU A 68 1.34 6.17 -10.02
N ILE A 69 1.79 5.61 -8.91
CA ILE A 69 1.54 6.15 -7.57
C ILE A 69 2.68 7.12 -7.22
N SER A 70 2.36 8.41 -7.08
CA SER A 70 3.31 9.46 -6.67
C SER A 70 3.19 9.87 -5.20
N GLY A 71 2.27 9.27 -4.44
CA GLY A 71 1.97 9.67 -3.06
C GLY A 71 1.81 8.52 -2.08
N ILE A 72 2.21 8.76 -0.83
CA ILE A 72 1.92 7.92 0.33
C ILE A 72 1.12 8.73 1.37
N PRO A 73 0.24 8.08 2.17
CA PRO A 73 0.02 6.64 2.24
C PRO A 73 -0.92 6.09 1.15
N THR A 74 -0.55 4.94 0.58
CA THR A 74 -1.33 4.21 -0.43
C THR A 74 -1.37 2.72 -0.06
N ALA A 75 -2.52 2.09 -0.28
CA ALA A 75 -2.72 0.65 -0.15
C ALA A 75 -2.89 0.04 -1.54
N ILE A 76 -2.18 -1.06 -1.79
CA ILE A 76 -2.37 -1.90 -2.98
C ILE A 76 -2.92 -3.23 -2.48
N VAL A 77 -4.14 -3.56 -2.88
CA VAL A 77 -4.82 -4.79 -2.46
C VAL A 77 -4.63 -5.85 -3.52
N VAL A 78 -4.14 -7.02 -3.11
CA VAL A 78 -3.97 -8.20 -3.98
C VAL A 78 -5.00 -9.25 -3.59
N ASP A 79 -5.78 -9.74 -4.57
CA ASP A 79 -6.78 -10.78 -4.34
C ASP A 79 -6.16 -12.18 -4.18
N SER A 80 -7.01 -13.18 -3.88
CA SER A 80 -6.58 -14.57 -3.73
C SER A 80 -6.09 -15.23 -5.03
N GLN A 81 -6.27 -14.57 -6.17
CA GLN A 81 -5.75 -15.00 -7.47
C GLN A 81 -4.44 -14.29 -7.86
N GLY A 82 -3.88 -13.47 -6.97
CA GLY A 82 -2.64 -12.74 -7.21
C GLY A 82 -2.81 -11.51 -8.12
N ARG A 83 -4.03 -11.00 -8.30
CA ARG A 83 -4.31 -9.81 -9.11
C ARG A 83 -4.44 -8.58 -8.23
N ILE A 84 -4.04 -7.41 -8.74
CA ILE A 84 -4.34 -6.13 -8.08
C ILE A 84 -5.86 -5.92 -8.15
N ALA A 85 -6.49 -5.95 -6.99
CA ALA A 85 -7.92 -5.75 -6.84
C ALA A 85 -8.28 -4.27 -6.72
N GLU A 86 -7.43 -3.49 -6.07
CA GLU A 86 -7.64 -2.07 -5.86
C GLU A 86 -6.31 -1.39 -5.50
N ILE A 87 -6.19 -0.11 -5.89
CA ILE A 87 -5.19 0.82 -5.38
C ILE A 87 -5.97 1.98 -4.77
N THR A 88 -5.79 2.26 -3.48
CA THR A 88 -6.62 3.23 -2.75
C THR A 88 -5.89 3.79 -1.53
N HIS A 89 -6.48 4.78 -0.87
CA HIS A 89 -5.99 5.26 0.42
C HIS A 89 -6.29 4.23 1.52
N PRO A 90 -5.38 3.93 2.47
CA PRO A 90 -5.61 2.89 3.48
C PRO A 90 -6.84 3.07 4.38
N LEU A 91 -7.42 4.28 4.44
CA LEU A 91 -8.66 4.56 5.17
C LEU A 91 -9.95 4.21 4.39
N ALA A 92 -9.84 3.87 3.11
CA ALA A 92 -10.98 3.45 2.29
C ALA A 92 -11.16 1.91 2.28
N LEU A 93 -10.25 1.18 2.93
CA LEU A 93 -10.22 -0.28 2.90
C LEU A 93 -11.43 -0.93 3.59
N ASP A 94 -12.15 -0.25 4.49
CA ASP A 94 -13.35 -0.81 5.12
C ASP A 94 -14.44 -1.18 4.10
N GLU A 95 -14.53 -0.43 3.00
CA GLU A 95 -15.54 -0.63 1.97
C GLU A 95 -15.16 -1.77 1.02
N SER A 96 -13.90 -1.82 0.59
CA SER A 96 -13.46 -2.74 -0.45
C SER A 96 -13.06 -4.11 0.08
N LEU A 97 -12.39 -4.20 1.25
CA LEU A 97 -11.90 -5.48 1.78
C LEU A 97 -12.99 -6.54 1.93
N PRO A 98 -14.18 -6.27 2.51
CA PRO A 98 -15.24 -7.27 2.62
C PRO A 98 -15.71 -7.80 1.25
N GLN A 99 -15.76 -6.92 0.25
CA GLN A 99 -16.21 -7.25 -1.10
C GLN A 99 -15.16 -8.06 -1.85
N ILE A 100 -13.88 -7.71 -1.71
CA ILE A 100 -12.74 -8.44 -2.27
C ILE A 100 -12.68 -9.85 -1.67
N ILE A 101 -12.80 -9.97 -0.34
CA ILE A 101 -12.83 -11.26 0.35
C ILE A 101 -14.02 -12.11 -0.12
N ALA A 102 -15.19 -11.49 -0.35
CA ALA A 102 -16.38 -12.18 -0.85
C ALA A 102 -16.34 -12.50 -2.35
N GLY A 103 -15.30 -12.08 -3.08
CA GLY A 103 -15.20 -12.25 -4.54
C GLY A 103 -16.24 -11.44 -5.33
N LYS A 104 -16.77 -10.36 -4.75
CA LYS A 104 -17.80 -9.48 -5.35
C LYS A 104 -17.24 -8.16 -5.88
N TRP A 105 -15.95 -7.92 -5.70
CA TRP A 105 -15.31 -6.68 -6.10
C TRP A 105 -15.17 -6.56 -7.61
N ASP A 106 -15.55 -5.41 -8.17
CA ASP A 106 -15.40 -5.11 -9.60
C ASP A 106 -14.00 -4.57 -9.89
N LEU A 107 -13.11 -5.46 -10.31
CA LEU A 107 -11.73 -5.12 -10.65
C LEU A 107 -11.64 -4.12 -11.82
N ALA A 108 -12.58 -4.18 -12.77
CA ALA A 108 -12.58 -3.29 -13.93
C ALA A 108 -13.00 -1.88 -13.51
N ALA A 109 -13.96 -1.75 -12.60
CA ALA A 109 -14.33 -0.47 -12.02
C ALA A 109 -13.18 0.12 -11.19
N ALA A 110 -12.54 -0.68 -10.32
CA ALA A 110 -11.40 -0.25 -9.52
C ALA A 110 -10.22 0.23 -10.38
N ALA A 111 -9.88 -0.51 -11.44
CA ALA A 111 -8.85 -0.11 -12.39
C ALA A 111 -9.18 1.22 -13.11
N LYS A 112 -10.45 1.44 -13.48
CA LYS A 112 -10.88 2.71 -14.09
C LYS A 112 -10.79 3.88 -13.11
N LEU A 113 -11.12 3.66 -11.83
CA LEU A 113 -11.00 4.69 -10.80
C LEU A 113 -9.53 5.09 -10.58
N HIS A 114 -8.63 4.11 -10.49
CA HIS A 114 -7.20 4.37 -10.39
C HIS A 114 -6.65 5.11 -11.63
N LEU A 115 -7.02 4.68 -12.84
CA LEU A 115 -6.62 5.39 -14.06
C LEU A 115 -7.13 6.83 -14.04
N LYS A 116 -8.36 7.05 -13.58
CA LYS A 116 -8.93 8.41 -13.48
C LYS A 116 -8.10 9.28 -12.52
N SER A 117 -7.75 8.79 -11.33
CA SER A 117 -6.95 9.58 -10.38
C SER A 117 -5.57 9.92 -10.94
N VAL A 118 -4.91 8.95 -11.59
CA VAL A 118 -3.62 9.18 -12.28
C VAL A 118 -3.73 10.26 -13.36
N LEU A 119 -4.79 10.24 -14.18
CA LEU A 119 -4.99 11.24 -15.22
C LEU A 119 -5.29 12.62 -14.64
N GLU A 120 -6.04 12.69 -13.54
CA GLU A 120 -6.35 13.95 -12.83
C GLU A 120 -5.09 14.56 -12.20
N GLU A 121 -4.22 13.74 -11.60
CA GLU A 121 -2.94 14.20 -11.03
C GLU A 121 -1.99 14.72 -12.10
N ARG A 122 -1.90 14.03 -13.24
CA ARG A 122 -1.08 14.48 -14.39
C ARG A 122 -1.53 15.81 -14.98
N GLN A 123 -2.82 16.13 -14.92
CA GLN A 123 -3.34 17.42 -15.42
C GLN A 123 -3.02 18.59 -14.49
N GLN A 124 -2.65 18.31 -13.24
CA GLN A 124 -2.34 19.32 -12.24
C GLN A 124 -0.84 19.61 -12.12
N GLN A 125 0.01 18.90 -12.86
CA GLN A 125 1.46 19.06 -12.93
C GLN A 125 1.88 19.77 -14.22
#